data_AF-A0A4Y7PKC1-F1
#
_entry.id   AF-A0A4Y7PKC1-F1
#
_cell.length_a   1.000
_cell.length_b   1.000
_cell.length_c   1.000
_cell.angle_alpha   90.00
_cell.angle_beta   90.00
_cell.angle_gamma   90.00
#
_symmetry.space_group_name_H-M   'P 1'
#
loop_
_entity.id
_entity.type
_entity.pdbx_description
1 polymer ?
#
loop_
_entity_poly.entity_id
_entity_poly.type
_entity_poly.pdbx_seq_one_letter_code
_entity_poly.pdbx_strand_id
1 'polypeptide(L)'
;MTVHVLVEYPARDGEEHRRQSYEWLALETKSERGDYFKENGVRWTELARLPYLDLVRCTVIDPMHNLLLGIVKTQWYSQWIKENALRRATTTQGRELDVVHQFLETFESPLWAGKLPLRVGEPAGGSLSADEYKFAAMTALPIIVRDCASHRKRFRNDKFQIPIVWDLFEDEAVSEFQSAQSRYETAMKVYDAALEKWNASQAGGEPSHENAKKRKINEKPTPPKPPSIRMQSDEASNFLRLATALKIILSSSIDEAQLDRAEALLEEYLLLYGADAMKPNHHWSRHITNQIRDFGPVYSFWTFVSERLNKLLKNFNSNSWKGGQMEISMMRSFGRDALLHEMV
;
A
#
# COMPACT_ATOMS: atom_id res chain seq x y z
N MET A 1 23.17 10.36 21.35
CA MET A 1 22.92 9.26 20.39
C MET A 1 22.02 8.26 21.07
N THR A 2 20.72 8.47 20.98
CA THR A 2 19.73 7.53 21.50
C THR A 2 19.69 6.39 20.51
N VAL A 3 20.15 5.21 20.91
CA VAL A 3 19.99 3.98 20.14
C VAL A 3 18.49 3.72 20.09
N HIS A 4 17.84 4.18 19.03
CA HIS A 4 16.54 3.65 18.67
C HIS A 4 16.74 2.17 18.47
N VAL A 5 16.16 1.35 19.35
CA VAL A 5 16.01 -0.07 19.10
C VAL A 5 15.24 -0.15 17.78
N LEU A 6 15.95 -0.42 16.69
CA LEU A 6 15.33 -0.70 15.40
C LEU A 6 14.46 -1.92 15.66
N VAL A 7 13.15 -1.71 15.70
CA VAL A 7 12.18 -2.81 15.77
C VAL A 7 12.37 -3.59 14.48
N GLU A 8 13.14 -4.67 14.55
CA GLU A 8 13.37 -5.56 13.42
C GLU A 8 12.02 -6.13 13.01
N TYR A 9 11.64 -5.92 11.75
CA TYR A 9 10.35 -6.39 11.24
C TYR A 9 10.50 -7.84 10.77
N PRO A 10 9.97 -8.83 11.52
CA PRO A 10 10.24 -10.21 11.19
C PRO A 10 9.56 -10.60 9.88
N ALA A 11 10.32 -11.25 9.02
CA ALA A 11 9.77 -11.94 7.88
C ALA A 11 8.76 -12.99 8.36
N ARG A 12 7.78 -13.29 7.51
CA ARG A 12 6.78 -14.30 7.82
C ARG A 12 7.43 -15.67 8.00
N ASP A 13 7.15 -16.33 9.11
CA ASP A 13 7.66 -17.66 9.41
C ASP A 13 6.69 -18.77 8.91
N GLY A 14 7.25 -19.85 8.34
CA GLY A 14 6.49 -20.93 7.74
C GLY A 14 5.76 -21.82 8.74
N GLU A 15 6.36 -22.07 9.91
CA GLU A 15 5.75 -22.87 10.97
C GLU A 15 4.61 -22.10 11.63
N GLU A 16 4.83 -20.82 11.93
CA GLU A 16 3.81 -19.93 12.46
C GLU A 16 2.66 -19.75 11.46
N HIS A 17 2.94 -19.57 10.17
CA HIS A 17 1.89 -19.49 9.15
C HIS A 17 1.03 -20.76 9.09
N ARG A 18 1.66 -21.93 9.23
CA ARG A 18 0.95 -23.21 9.27
C ARG A 18 0.10 -23.32 10.54
N ARG A 19 0.66 -22.98 11.71
CA ARG A 19 -0.06 -22.96 12.98
C ARG A 19 -1.30 -22.09 12.88
N GLN A 20 -1.16 -20.86 12.37
CA GLN A 20 -2.25 -19.91 12.14
C GLN A 20 -3.30 -20.43 11.15
N SER A 21 -2.89 -21.22 10.15
CA SER A 21 -3.82 -21.86 9.20
C SER A 21 -4.73 -22.88 9.90
N TYR A 22 -4.20 -23.66 10.84
CA TYR A 22 -4.97 -24.60 11.65
C TYR A 22 -5.89 -23.89 12.65
N GLU A 23 -5.44 -22.79 13.25
CA GLU A 23 -6.31 -21.94 14.09
C GLU A 23 -7.48 -21.39 13.29
N TRP A 24 -7.23 -20.87 12.08
CA TRP A 24 -8.28 -20.40 11.19
C TRP A 24 -9.28 -21.51 10.83
N LEU A 25 -8.79 -22.74 10.59
CA LEU A 25 -9.64 -23.90 10.29
C LEU A 25 -10.57 -24.24 11.47
N ALA A 26 -10.07 -24.12 12.70
CA ALA A 26 -10.81 -24.43 13.93
C ALA A 26 -11.94 -23.43 14.22
N LEU A 27 -11.89 -22.21 13.68
CA LEU A 27 -12.96 -21.22 13.85
C LEU A 27 -14.26 -21.70 13.19
N GLU A 28 -15.38 -21.52 13.89
CA GLU A 28 -16.69 -22.04 13.47
C GLU A 28 -17.41 -21.07 12.54
N THR A 29 -17.34 -19.77 12.82
CA THR A 29 -18.14 -18.79 12.09
C THR A 29 -17.37 -18.13 10.95
N LYS A 30 -18.10 -17.76 9.89
CA LYS A 30 -17.55 -16.96 8.79
C LYS A 30 -17.07 -15.58 9.25
N SER A 31 -17.68 -15.02 10.30
CA SER A 31 -17.28 -13.73 10.86
C SER A 31 -15.92 -13.82 11.53
N GLU A 32 -15.75 -14.76 12.45
CA GLU A 32 -14.47 -14.99 13.15
C GLU A 32 -13.36 -15.29 12.15
N ARG A 33 -13.60 -16.16 11.16
CA ARG A 33 -12.65 -16.43 10.08
C ARG A 33 -12.29 -15.17 9.29
N GLY A 34 -13.26 -14.27 9.11
CA GLY A 34 -13.05 -12.98 8.45
C GLY A 34 -12.17 -12.05 9.27
N ASP A 35 -12.40 -11.95 10.58
CA ASP A 35 -11.63 -11.10 11.48
C ASP A 35 -10.22 -11.65 11.72
N TYR A 36 -10.09 -12.96 11.91
CA TYR A 36 -8.78 -13.64 11.98
C TYR A 36 -7.96 -13.43 10.70
N PHE A 37 -8.59 -13.47 9.52
CA PHE A 37 -7.90 -13.17 8.27
C PHE A 37 -7.47 -11.71 8.17
N LYS A 38 -8.21 -10.75 8.73
CA LYS A 38 -7.80 -9.33 8.72
C LYS A 38 -6.57 -9.11 9.61
N GLU A 39 -6.54 -9.75 10.76
CA GLU A 39 -5.45 -9.63 11.74
C GLU A 39 -4.20 -10.40 11.29
N ASN A 40 -4.36 -11.69 10.97
CA ASN A 40 -3.23 -12.56 10.68
C ASN A 40 -2.93 -12.65 9.18
N GLY A 41 -3.88 -12.42 8.28
CA GLY A 41 -3.67 -12.57 6.83
C GLY A 41 -3.46 -14.02 6.38
N VAL A 42 -3.96 -15.01 7.13
CA VAL A 42 -3.88 -16.45 6.85
C VAL A 42 -5.27 -17.04 6.61
N ARG A 43 -5.34 -18.02 5.70
CA ARG A 43 -6.52 -18.88 5.51
C ARG A 43 -6.08 -20.33 5.47
N TRP A 44 -6.98 -21.24 5.84
CA TRP A 44 -6.76 -22.66 5.64
C TRP A 44 -6.55 -23.00 4.16
N THR A 45 -5.59 -23.89 3.92
CA THR A 45 -5.39 -24.59 2.65
C THR A 45 -5.10 -26.04 2.96
N GLU A 46 -5.62 -26.97 2.16
CA GLU A 46 -5.33 -28.41 2.32
C GLU A 46 -3.82 -28.71 2.20
N LEU A 47 -3.08 -27.83 1.51
CA LEU A 47 -1.63 -27.89 1.40
C LEU A 47 -0.91 -27.76 2.76
N ALA A 48 -1.54 -27.13 3.75
CA ALA A 48 -0.99 -26.99 5.11
C ALA A 48 -0.79 -28.34 5.82
N ARG A 49 -1.48 -29.39 5.36
CA ARG A 49 -1.34 -30.76 5.88
C ARG A 49 0.00 -31.39 5.51
N LEU A 50 0.67 -30.92 4.46
CA LEU A 50 1.90 -31.51 3.96
C LEU A 50 3.08 -31.01 4.81
N PRO A 51 3.69 -31.84 5.70
CA PRO A 51 4.69 -31.37 6.66
C PRO A 51 5.95 -30.79 5.98
N TYR A 52 6.27 -31.29 4.79
CA TYR A 52 7.42 -30.86 3.99
C TYR A 52 7.18 -29.58 3.19
N LEU A 53 5.93 -29.12 3.08
CA LEU A 53 5.60 -27.93 2.29
C LEU A 53 5.65 -26.69 3.16
N ASP A 54 6.64 -25.84 2.96
CA ASP A 54 6.68 -24.50 3.57
C ASP A 54 5.75 -23.57 2.78
N LEU A 55 4.60 -23.21 3.38
CA LEU A 55 3.60 -22.37 2.73
C LEU A 55 4.11 -20.96 2.41
N VAL A 56 5.09 -20.46 3.16
CA VAL A 56 5.66 -19.14 2.92
C VAL A 56 6.66 -19.22 1.78
N ARG A 57 7.63 -20.15 1.84
CA ARG A 57 8.65 -20.28 0.78
C ARG A 57 8.11 -20.80 -0.55
N CYS A 58 7.12 -21.68 -0.52
CA CYS A 58 6.52 -22.28 -1.72
C CYS A 58 5.38 -21.43 -2.33
N THR A 59 5.11 -20.24 -1.79
CA THR A 59 4.18 -19.28 -2.42
C THR A 59 4.96 -18.27 -3.24
N VAL A 60 4.70 -18.24 -4.55
CA VAL A 60 5.32 -17.24 -5.43
C VAL A 60 4.74 -15.86 -5.16
N ILE A 61 5.60 -14.92 -4.82
CA ILE A 61 5.20 -13.53 -4.54
C ILE A 61 5.25 -12.74 -5.83
N ASP A 62 4.11 -12.60 -6.46
CA ASP A 62 4.01 -11.84 -7.69
C ASP A 62 4.24 -10.32 -7.44
N PRO A 63 5.22 -9.70 -8.13
CA PRO A 63 5.55 -8.28 -7.95
C PRO A 63 4.40 -7.33 -8.33
N MET A 64 3.56 -7.73 -9.28
CA MET A 64 2.44 -6.91 -9.72
C MET A 64 1.39 -6.74 -8.62
N HIS A 65 1.00 -7.83 -7.98
CA HIS A 65 0.00 -7.83 -6.91
C HIS A 65 0.58 -7.40 -5.56
N ASN A 66 1.77 -7.90 -5.20
CA ASN A 66 2.35 -7.65 -3.89
C ASN A 66 3.05 -6.29 -3.82
N LEU A 67 3.98 -5.99 -4.73
CA LEU A 67 4.77 -4.77 -4.65
C LEU A 67 4.01 -3.57 -5.25
N LEU A 68 3.49 -3.68 -6.47
CA LEU A 68 2.86 -2.55 -7.16
C LEU A 68 1.45 -2.27 -6.63
N LEU A 69 0.54 -3.25 -6.72
CA LEU A 69 -0.83 -3.09 -6.22
C LEU A 69 -0.96 -3.23 -4.70
N GLY A 70 0.07 -3.71 -4.02
CA GLY A 70 0.10 -3.86 -2.57
C GLY A 70 0.84 -2.74 -1.88
N ILE A 71 2.17 -2.68 -2.02
CA ILE A 71 3.04 -1.71 -1.35
C ILE A 71 2.86 -0.31 -1.93
N VAL A 72 3.14 -0.12 -3.23
CA VAL A 72 3.09 1.21 -3.88
C VAL A 72 1.70 1.81 -3.80
N LYS A 73 0.65 1.02 -4.06
CA LYS A 73 -0.73 1.46 -3.87
C LYS A 73 -1.04 1.83 -2.42
N THR A 74 -0.51 1.10 -1.44
CA THR A 74 -0.72 1.45 -0.03
C THR A 74 -0.05 2.78 0.29
N GLN A 75 1.20 2.98 -0.15
CA GLN A 75 1.92 4.24 -0.02
C GLN A 75 1.16 5.41 -0.66
N TRP A 76 0.84 5.28 -1.94
CA TRP A 76 0.16 6.33 -2.69
C TRP A 76 -1.25 6.59 -2.16
N TYR A 77 -2.10 5.57 -2.10
CA TYR A 77 -3.52 5.78 -1.85
C TYR A 77 -3.89 5.74 -0.37
N SER A 78 -3.34 4.80 0.40
CA SER A 78 -3.71 4.68 1.81
C SER A 78 -2.99 5.73 2.65
N GLN A 79 -1.68 5.91 2.47
CA GLN A 79 -0.95 6.91 3.26
C GLN A 79 -1.14 8.31 2.69
N TRP A 80 -0.86 8.54 1.41
CA TRP A 80 -0.84 9.92 0.93
C TRP A 80 -2.22 10.52 0.60
N ILE A 81 -3.12 9.76 -0.02
CA ILE A 81 -4.44 10.29 -0.40
C ILE A 81 -5.44 10.20 0.76
N LYS A 82 -5.63 9.03 1.39
CA LYS A 82 -6.65 8.86 2.44
C LYS A 82 -6.36 9.61 3.73
N GLU A 83 -5.10 9.64 4.17
CA GLU A 83 -4.70 10.41 5.35
C GLU A 83 -4.50 11.91 5.05
N ASN A 84 -4.83 12.36 3.84
CA ASN A 84 -4.75 13.77 3.42
C ASN A 84 -3.33 14.36 3.50
N ALA A 85 -2.29 13.55 3.28
CA ALA A 85 -0.95 14.07 3.04
C ALA A 85 -0.93 14.93 1.77
N LEU A 86 -1.56 14.42 0.69
CA LEU A 86 -1.73 15.09 -0.59
C LEU A 86 -3.19 15.48 -0.79
N ARG A 87 -3.51 16.77 -0.63
CA ARG A 87 -4.90 17.27 -0.75
C ARG A 87 -5.15 17.82 -2.14
N ARG A 88 -6.41 17.72 -2.56
CA ARG A 88 -6.91 18.39 -3.77
C ARG A 88 -6.95 19.90 -3.60
N ALA A 89 -6.88 20.63 -4.71
CA ALA A 89 -7.14 22.05 -4.74
C ALA A 89 -8.46 22.41 -4.05
N THR A 90 -8.49 23.57 -3.42
CA THR A 90 -9.75 24.24 -3.08
C THR A 90 -10.02 25.31 -4.13
N THR A 91 -11.27 25.80 -4.21
CA THR A 91 -11.64 26.86 -5.17
C THR A 91 -10.81 28.14 -5.01
N THR A 92 -10.17 28.33 -3.86
CA THR A 92 -9.44 29.55 -3.49
C THR A 92 -7.94 29.34 -3.29
N GLN A 93 -7.45 28.11 -3.15
CA GLN A 93 -6.04 27.83 -2.85
C GLN A 93 -5.59 26.55 -3.55
N GLY A 94 -4.49 26.65 -4.30
CA GLY A 94 -3.78 25.50 -4.86
C GLY A 94 -3.12 24.66 -3.75
N ARG A 95 -3.11 23.35 -3.92
CA ARG A 95 -2.69 22.37 -2.90
C ARG A 95 -1.67 21.37 -3.45
N GLU A 96 -1.30 20.40 -2.64
CA GLU A 96 -0.24 19.43 -2.92
C GLU A 96 -0.47 18.66 -4.24
N LEU A 97 -1.71 18.25 -4.54
CA LEU A 97 -2.03 17.55 -5.79
C LEU A 97 -1.95 18.45 -7.03
N ASP A 98 -2.15 19.77 -6.91
CA ASP A 98 -2.03 20.68 -8.06
C ASP A 98 -0.60 20.73 -8.56
N VAL A 99 0.37 20.65 -7.65
CA VAL A 99 1.78 20.54 -8.00
C VAL A 99 2.05 19.28 -8.81
N VAL A 100 1.47 18.14 -8.40
CA VAL A 100 1.58 16.88 -9.12
C VAL A 100 0.92 16.98 -10.50
N HIS A 101 -0.28 17.57 -10.60
CA HIS A 101 -1.01 17.69 -11.87
C HIS A 101 -0.31 18.64 -12.84
N GLN A 102 0.19 19.78 -12.37
CA GLN A 102 0.96 20.73 -13.17
C GLN A 102 2.25 20.09 -13.70
N PHE A 103 2.93 19.29 -12.87
CA PHE A 103 4.06 18.50 -13.34
C PHE A 103 3.62 17.52 -14.44
N LEU A 104 2.55 16.76 -14.23
CA LEU A 104 2.08 15.77 -15.22
C LEU A 104 1.56 16.38 -16.53
N GLU A 105 1.08 17.63 -16.51
CA GLU A 105 0.70 18.38 -17.72
C GLU A 105 1.91 18.78 -18.57
N THR A 106 3.07 19.01 -17.94
CA THR A 106 4.31 19.41 -18.62
C THR A 106 5.28 18.24 -18.84
N PHE A 107 5.06 17.11 -18.16
CA PHE A 107 5.92 15.95 -18.21
C PHE A 107 5.67 15.11 -19.45
N GLU A 108 6.68 15.03 -20.31
CA GLU A 108 6.69 14.14 -21.47
C GLU A 108 7.29 12.78 -21.10
N SER A 109 6.46 11.73 -21.12
CA SER A 109 6.92 10.36 -20.90
C SER A 109 7.46 9.74 -22.19
N PRO A 110 8.61 9.03 -22.15
CA PRO A 110 9.07 8.23 -23.28
C PRO A 110 8.01 7.20 -23.72
N LEU A 111 7.96 6.87 -25.01
CA LEU A 111 6.96 5.96 -25.58
C LEU A 111 6.96 4.55 -24.96
N TRP A 112 8.11 4.11 -24.45
CA TRP A 112 8.27 2.80 -23.81
C TRP A 112 7.89 2.81 -22.33
N ALA A 113 7.65 3.98 -21.74
CA ALA A 113 7.28 4.14 -20.35
C ALA A 113 5.77 4.37 -20.22
N GLY A 114 5.21 4.02 -19.05
CA GLY A 114 3.82 4.29 -18.74
C GLY A 114 3.49 5.79 -18.73
N LYS A 115 2.20 6.11 -18.65
CA LYS A 115 1.71 7.47 -18.44
C LYS A 115 0.73 7.48 -17.27
N LEU A 116 0.77 8.53 -16.45
CA LEU A 116 -0.22 8.70 -15.38
C LEU A 116 -1.43 9.49 -15.89
N PRO A 117 -2.64 9.21 -15.38
CA PRO A 117 -3.78 10.09 -15.53
C PRO A 117 -3.45 11.49 -15.02
N LEU A 118 -3.84 12.53 -15.76
CA LEU A 118 -3.53 13.93 -15.41
C LEU A 118 -4.06 14.32 -14.01
N ARG A 119 -5.21 13.76 -13.62
CA ARG A 119 -5.87 14.00 -12.33
C ARG A 119 -5.64 12.88 -11.32
N VAL A 120 -4.47 12.25 -11.36
CA VAL A 120 -4.11 11.16 -10.43
C VAL A 120 -4.27 11.61 -8.97
N GLY A 121 -4.82 10.72 -8.12
CA GLY A 121 -5.12 11.02 -6.72
C GLY A 121 -6.52 11.60 -6.49
N GLU A 122 -7.20 12.07 -7.55
CA GLU A 122 -8.60 12.50 -7.49
C GLU A 122 -9.55 11.43 -8.04
N PRO A 123 -10.85 11.46 -7.66
CA PRO A 123 -11.84 10.57 -8.26
C PRO A 123 -11.88 10.62 -9.79
N ALA A 124 -11.61 11.79 -10.39
CA ALA A 124 -11.56 11.97 -11.84
C ALA A 124 -10.39 11.24 -12.52
N GLY A 125 -9.28 11.01 -11.80
CA GLY A 125 -8.13 10.26 -12.31
C GLY A 125 -8.30 8.74 -12.25
N GLY A 126 -9.35 8.24 -11.61
CA GLY A 126 -9.61 6.82 -11.47
C GLY A 126 -8.61 6.07 -10.60
N SER A 127 -8.68 4.73 -10.66
CA SER A 127 -7.70 3.86 -9.99
C SER A 127 -6.58 3.51 -10.96
N LEU A 128 -5.34 3.61 -10.49
CA LEU A 128 -4.18 3.20 -11.27
C LEU A 128 -4.09 1.67 -11.39
N SER A 129 -3.70 1.23 -12.58
CA SER A 129 -3.22 -0.13 -12.88
C SER A 129 -1.84 -0.37 -12.28
N ALA A 130 -1.41 -1.64 -12.25
CA ALA A 130 -0.09 -1.99 -11.73
C ALA A 130 1.05 -1.34 -12.54
N ASP A 131 0.92 -1.26 -13.86
CA ASP A 131 1.92 -0.62 -14.73
C ASP A 131 2.00 0.90 -14.50
N GLU A 132 0.85 1.55 -14.27
CA GLU A 132 0.82 2.96 -13.87
C GLU A 132 1.47 3.16 -12.49
N TYR A 133 1.23 2.28 -11.51
CA TYR A 133 1.95 2.34 -10.22
C TYR A 133 3.45 2.10 -10.38
N LYS A 134 3.87 1.20 -11.26
CA LYS A 134 5.28 0.97 -11.60
C LYS A 134 5.90 2.26 -12.13
N PHE A 135 5.26 2.89 -13.10
CA PHE A 135 5.73 4.15 -13.67
C PHE A 135 5.73 5.29 -12.65
N ALA A 136 4.69 5.39 -11.82
CA ALA A 136 4.60 6.38 -10.75
C ALA A 136 5.78 6.26 -9.77
N ALA A 137 6.02 5.06 -9.24
CA ALA A 137 7.03 4.83 -8.21
C ALA A 137 8.46 4.89 -8.74
N MET A 138 8.71 4.46 -9.98
CA MET A 138 10.07 4.42 -10.52
C MET A 138 10.47 5.71 -11.24
N THR A 139 9.52 6.48 -11.76
CA THR A 139 9.84 7.60 -12.66
C THR A 139 9.23 8.92 -12.19
N ALA A 140 7.91 9.07 -12.23
CA ALA A 140 7.29 10.37 -12.05
C ALA A 140 7.39 10.90 -10.62
N LEU A 141 7.01 10.11 -9.62
CA LEU A 141 6.93 10.56 -8.23
C LEU A 141 8.31 10.81 -7.59
N PRO A 142 9.37 10.01 -7.82
CA PRO A 142 10.70 10.31 -7.29
C PRO A 142 11.28 11.65 -7.74
N ILE A 143 10.79 12.21 -8.85
CA ILE A 143 11.20 13.53 -9.35
C ILE A 143 10.48 14.64 -8.55
N ILE A 144 9.20 14.46 -8.25
CA ILE A 144 8.31 15.45 -7.62
C ILE A 144 8.35 15.40 -6.08
N VAL A 145 8.68 14.24 -5.49
CA VAL A 145 8.59 13.99 -4.04
C VAL A 145 9.95 14.12 -3.33
N ARG A 146 11.01 14.48 -4.05
CA ARG A 146 12.39 14.46 -3.51
C ARG A 146 12.67 15.59 -2.51
N ASP A 147 13.03 15.27 -1.26
CA ASP A 147 13.55 16.26 -0.30
C ASP A 147 14.88 16.92 -0.79
N CYS A 148 14.91 18.26 -0.86
CA CYS A 148 16.11 19.03 -1.22
C CYS A 148 16.87 19.61 -0.02
N ALA A 149 16.49 19.33 1.23
CA ALA A 149 17.21 19.81 2.42
C ALA A 149 18.71 19.46 2.38
N SER A 150 19.06 18.31 1.80
CA SER A 150 20.44 17.87 1.56
C SER A 150 21.23 18.72 0.54
N HIS A 151 20.56 19.52 -0.30
CA HIS A 151 21.13 20.25 -1.45
C HIS A 151 20.67 21.72 -1.54
N ARG A 152 20.24 22.30 -0.41
CA ARG A 152 19.65 23.65 -0.25
C ARG A 152 20.48 24.83 -0.83
N LYS A 153 21.73 24.61 -1.28
CA LYS A 153 22.63 25.65 -1.79
C LYS A 153 22.64 25.86 -3.31
N ARG A 154 22.04 25.01 -4.14
CA ARG A 154 22.33 25.02 -5.60
C ARG A 154 21.26 25.57 -6.54
N PHE A 155 20.00 25.71 -6.11
CA PHE A 155 18.89 26.07 -6.99
C PHE A 155 18.15 27.33 -6.55
N ARG A 156 18.88 28.45 -6.41
CA ARG A 156 18.29 29.73 -5.98
C ARG A 156 17.92 30.68 -7.12
N ASN A 157 18.15 30.31 -8.39
CA ASN A 157 17.76 31.09 -9.56
C ASN A 157 17.62 30.17 -10.77
N ASP A 158 16.40 29.81 -11.17
CA ASP A 158 16.00 29.69 -12.58
C ASP A 158 14.51 29.32 -12.71
N LYS A 159 13.90 29.74 -13.83
CA LYS A 159 12.47 29.59 -14.19
C LYS A 159 11.95 28.14 -14.33
N PHE A 160 12.71 27.14 -13.88
CA PHE A 160 12.43 25.71 -14.02
C PHE A 160 12.76 24.96 -12.71
N GLN A 161 12.11 25.33 -11.60
CA GLN A 161 12.23 24.55 -10.37
C GLN A 161 11.27 23.37 -10.44
N ILE A 162 11.79 22.14 -10.39
CA ILE A 162 10.97 20.95 -10.21
C ILE A 162 10.28 21.11 -8.85
N PRO A 163 8.94 21.19 -8.81
CA PRO A 163 8.25 21.51 -7.58
C PRO A 163 8.27 20.28 -6.67
N ILE A 164 8.89 20.42 -5.51
CA ILE A 164 9.01 19.35 -4.54
C ILE A 164 7.87 19.50 -3.54
N VAL A 165 6.93 18.56 -3.55
CA VAL A 165 5.72 18.67 -2.72
C VAL A 165 6.07 18.74 -1.23
N TRP A 166 7.00 17.93 -0.74
CA TRP A 166 7.38 17.94 0.68
C TRP A 166 8.05 19.25 1.09
N ASP A 167 9.02 19.75 0.32
CA ASP A 167 9.67 21.05 0.57
C ASP A 167 8.68 22.24 0.63
N LEU A 168 7.60 22.19 -0.16
CA LEU A 168 6.64 23.28 -0.26
C LEU A 168 5.60 23.29 0.87
N PHE A 169 5.21 22.11 1.37
CA PHE A 169 4.04 21.96 2.23
C PHE A 169 4.34 21.35 3.61
N GLU A 170 5.57 20.89 3.88
CA GLU A 170 5.96 20.31 5.17
C GLU A 170 5.84 21.33 6.31
N ASP A 171 6.41 22.53 6.16
CA ASP A 171 6.34 23.59 7.19
C ASP A 171 4.88 23.97 7.52
N GLU A 172 4.02 24.03 6.49
CA GLU A 172 2.57 24.24 6.68
C GLU A 172 1.93 23.07 7.44
N ALA A 173 2.27 21.82 7.09
CA ALA A 173 1.76 20.62 7.74
C ALA A 173 2.13 20.56 9.23
N VAL A 174 3.38 20.89 9.56
CA VAL A 174 3.86 20.93 10.95
C VAL A 174 3.14 22.00 11.76
N SER A 175 2.95 23.19 11.19
CA SER A 175 2.21 24.29 11.84
C SER A 175 0.72 23.95 12.06
N GLU A 176 0.07 23.34 11.05
CA GLU A 176 -1.30 22.84 11.16
C GLU A 176 -1.43 21.79 12.27
N PHE A 177 -0.47 20.85 12.36
CA PHE A 177 -0.45 19.82 13.39
C PHE A 177 -0.27 20.39 14.80
N GLN A 178 0.67 21.32 15.01
CA GLN A 178 0.85 21.99 16.30
C GLN A 178 -0.43 22.72 16.75
N SER A 179 -1.10 23.39 15.80
CA SER A 179 -2.38 24.04 16.05
C SER A 179 -3.48 23.05 16.42
N ALA A 180 -3.53 21.89 15.74
CA ALA A 180 -4.47 20.82 16.05
C ALA A 180 -4.18 20.17 17.41
N GLN A 181 -2.91 19.99 17.78
CA GLN A 181 -2.47 19.46 19.07
C GLN A 181 -2.94 20.34 20.23
N SER A 182 -2.77 21.66 20.13
CA SER A 182 -3.25 22.59 21.16
C SER A 182 -4.78 22.56 21.31
N ARG A 183 -5.52 22.45 20.19
CA ARG A 183 -6.98 22.27 20.21
C ARG A 183 -7.39 20.93 20.84
N TYR A 184 -6.65 19.86 20.53
CA TYR A 184 -6.89 18.54 21.10
C TYR A 184 -6.68 18.53 22.61
N GLU A 185 -5.60 19.11 23.10
CA GLU A 185 -5.34 19.23 24.55
C GLU A 185 -6.45 20.02 25.26
N THR A 186 -6.95 21.07 24.63
CA THR A 186 -8.07 21.85 25.14
C THR A 186 -9.36 21.02 25.15
N ALA A 187 -9.65 20.29 24.08
CA ALA A 187 -10.81 19.41 23.97
C ALA A 187 -10.74 18.24 24.96
N MET A 188 -9.54 17.71 25.22
CA MET A 188 -9.31 16.62 26.17
C MET A 188 -9.64 17.06 27.60
N LYS A 189 -9.23 18.27 28.01
CA LYS A 189 -9.60 18.84 29.31
C LYS A 189 -11.12 18.99 29.47
N VAL A 190 -11.81 19.42 28.41
CA VAL A 190 -13.28 19.52 28.40
C VAL A 190 -13.91 18.13 28.49
N TYR A 191 -13.35 17.15 27.79
CA TYR A 191 -13.79 15.76 27.84
C TYR A 191 -13.63 15.16 29.22
N ASP A 192 -12.47 15.31 29.86
CA ASP A 192 -12.18 14.79 31.20
C ASP A 192 -13.16 15.37 32.23
N ALA A 193 -13.39 16.69 32.19
CA ALA A 193 -14.36 17.36 33.05
C ALA A 193 -15.81 16.90 32.80
N ALA A 194 -16.16 16.59 31.55
CA ALA A 194 -17.48 16.04 31.21
C ALA A 194 -17.62 14.58 31.68
N LEU A 195 -16.54 13.79 31.59
CA LEU A 195 -16.49 12.40 32.02
C LEU A 195 -16.62 12.28 33.54
N GLU A 196 -15.94 13.16 34.29
CA GLU A 196 -16.08 13.25 35.76
C GLU A 196 -17.53 13.56 36.17
N LYS A 197 -18.17 14.54 35.52
CA LYS A 197 -19.59 14.87 35.76
C LYS A 197 -20.52 13.72 35.44
N TRP A 198 -20.25 12.98 34.36
CA TRP A 198 -21.03 11.81 33.99
C TRP A 198 -20.83 10.65 34.98
N ASN A 199 -19.59 10.37 35.39
CA ASN A 199 -19.30 9.35 36.40
C ASN A 199 -19.98 9.67 37.74
N ALA A 200 -19.99 10.95 38.15
CA ALA A 200 -20.66 11.41 39.36
C ALA A 200 -22.19 11.26 39.28
N SER A 201 -22.81 11.45 38.11
CA SER A 201 -24.27 11.29 37.93
C SER A 201 -24.71 9.82 37.90
N GLN A 202 -23.82 8.88 37.56
CA GLN A 202 -24.09 7.45 37.63
C GLN A 202 -23.94 6.87 39.05
N ALA A 203 -23.15 7.50 39.93
CA ALA A 203 -22.92 7.04 41.30
C ALA A 203 -24.10 7.31 42.27
N GLY A 204 -24.97 8.28 41.95
CA GLY A 204 -26.21 8.56 42.69
C GLY A 204 -27.38 7.78 42.11
N GLY A 205 -27.54 6.51 42.49
CA GLY A 205 -28.50 5.60 41.84
C GLY A 205 -29.98 5.99 42.01
N GLU A 206 -30.74 5.90 40.92
CA GLU A 206 -32.07 5.28 40.83
C GLU A 206 -32.49 5.13 39.34
N PRO A 207 -32.99 3.97 38.89
CA PRO A 207 -33.48 3.80 37.53
C PRO A 207 -34.90 4.35 37.42
N SER A 208 -35.04 5.64 37.10
CA SER A 208 -36.33 6.18 36.70
C SER A 208 -36.62 5.81 35.23
N HIS A 209 -37.83 5.31 34.96
CA HIS A 209 -38.35 5.07 33.62
C HIS A 209 -38.50 6.42 32.88
N GLU A 210 -37.42 6.95 32.31
CA GLU A 210 -37.42 8.24 31.63
C GLU A 210 -37.54 8.15 30.11
N ASN A 211 -38.32 9.10 29.57
CA ASN A 211 -38.62 9.29 28.16
C ASN A 211 -37.36 9.42 27.27
N ALA A 212 -37.46 8.94 26.03
CA ALA A 212 -36.38 8.90 25.02
C ALA A 212 -35.67 10.24 24.76
N LYS A 213 -36.30 11.39 25.04
CA LYS A 213 -35.68 12.72 24.92
C LYS A 213 -34.62 13.01 26.00
N LYS A 214 -34.75 12.47 27.22
CA LYS A 214 -33.75 12.64 28.29
C LYS A 214 -32.59 11.64 28.22
N ARG A 215 -32.78 10.49 27.55
CA ARG A 215 -31.70 9.51 27.32
C ARG A 215 -30.49 10.10 26.57
N LYS A 216 -30.70 11.03 25.62
CA LYS A 216 -29.61 11.74 24.93
C LYS A 216 -28.76 12.65 25.85
N ILE A 217 -29.30 13.07 26.99
CA ILE A 217 -28.59 13.96 27.94
C ILE A 217 -27.64 13.15 28.85
N ASN A 218 -27.88 11.84 29.01
CA ASN A 218 -27.08 10.94 29.84
C ASN A 218 -26.12 10.03 29.05
N GLU A 219 -25.89 10.30 27.76
CA GLU A 219 -24.91 9.54 26.98
C GLU A 219 -23.48 9.82 27.48
N LYS A 220 -22.68 8.75 27.57
CA LYS A 220 -21.27 8.85 27.97
C LYS A 220 -20.53 9.76 26.97
N PRO A 221 -19.74 10.73 27.45
CA PRO A 221 -18.95 11.59 26.58
C PRO A 221 -18.04 10.76 25.66
N THR A 222 -17.89 11.20 24.41
CA THR A 222 -16.97 10.58 23.44
C THR A 222 -15.61 11.25 23.49
N PRO A 223 -14.50 10.49 23.55
CA PRO A 223 -13.17 11.07 23.59
C PRO A 223 -12.86 11.79 22.28
N PRO A 224 -12.21 12.97 22.33
CA PRO A 224 -11.72 13.62 21.12
C PRO A 224 -10.70 12.71 20.42
N LYS A 225 -10.66 12.76 19.08
CA LYS A 225 -9.67 12.00 18.31
C LYS A 225 -8.30 12.70 18.38
N PRO A 226 -7.20 11.97 18.64
CA PRO A 226 -5.87 12.55 18.61
C PRO A 226 -5.58 13.08 17.20
N PRO A 227 -4.91 14.24 17.07
CA PRO A 227 -4.48 14.73 15.78
C PRO A 227 -3.40 13.81 15.22
N SER A 228 -3.41 13.62 13.91
CA SER A 228 -2.35 12.91 13.19
C SER A 228 -1.51 13.90 12.39
N ILE A 229 -0.20 13.63 12.30
CA ILE A 229 0.68 14.36 11.40
C ILE A 229 0.37 13.90 9.98
N ARG A 230 -0.08 14.81 9.12
CA ARG A 230 -0.47 14.48 7.74
C ARG A 230 0.72 14.27 6.79
N MET A 231 1.85 14.94 7.03
CA MET A 231 3.08 14.80 6.25
C MET A 231 4.25 14.68 7.22
N GLN A 232 4.96 13.56 7.21
CA GLN A 232 6.17 13.40 8.04
C GLN A 232 7.41 13.77 7.21
N SER A 233 8.41 14.37 7.88
CA SER A 233 9.65 14.84 7.25
C SER A 233 10.37 13.75 6.46
N ASP A 234 10.40 12.54 7.01
CA ASP A 234 11.15 11.44 6.44
C ASP A 234 10.40 10.71 5.31
N GLU A 235 9.11 11.00 5.08
CA GLU A 235 8.30 10.28 4.08
C GLU A 235 8.84 10.42 2.66
N ALA A 236 9.33 11.61 2.29
CA ALA A 236 9.95 11.86 1.00
C ALA A 236 11.17 10.95 0.78
N SER A 237 12.10 10.98 1.73
CA SER A 237 13.30 10.13 1.72
C SER A 237 12.93 8.64 1.77
N ASN A 238 11.93 8.27 2.55
CA ASN A 238 11.45 6.90 2.68
C ASN A 238 10.85 6.39 1.37
N PHE A 239 10.09 7.22 0.67
CA PHE A 239 9.58 6.89 -0.65
C PHE A 239 10.70 6.71 -1.68
N LEU A 240 11.76 7.52 -1.61
CA LEU A 240 12.93 7.34 -2.48
C LEU A 240 13.66 6.01 -2.21
N ARG A 241 13.68 5.52 -0.97
CA ARG A 241 14.17 4.17 -0.65
C ARG A 241 13.32 3.11 -1.35
N LEU A 242 12.00 3.18 -1.21
CA LEU A 242 11.07 2.28 -1.91
C LEU A 242 11.26 2.33 -3.43
N ALA A 243 11.30 3.53 -4.01
CA ALA A 243 11.50 3.72 -5.45
C ALA A 243 12.81 3.11 -5.94
N THR A 244 13.88 3.25 -5.15
CA THR A 244 15.19 2.69 -5.47
C THR A 244 15.20 1.16 -5.33
N ALA A 245 14.58 0.61 -4.29
CA ALA A 245 14.42 -0.84 -4.12
C ALA A 245 13.63 -1.44 -5.29
N LEU A 246 12.50 -0.82 -5.67
CA LEU A 246 11.69 -1.25 -6.81
C LEU A 246 12.45 -1.18 -8.14
N LYS A 247 13.29 -0.16 -8.35
CA LYS A 247 14.14 -0.08 -9.55
C LYS A 247 15.08 -1.26 -9.68
N ILE A 248 15.65 -1.72 -8.57
CA ILE A 248 16.53 -2.88 -8.56
C ILE A 248 15.72 -4.16 -8.74
N ILE A 249 14.71 -4.37 -7.90
CA ILE A 249 13.87 -5.59 -7.88
C ILE A 249 13.20 -5.84 -9.23
N LEU A 250 12.77 -4.78 -9.93
CA LEU A 250 12.10 -4.85 -11.23
C LEU A 250 13.06 -4.71 -12.42
N SER A 251 14.37 -4.83 -12.20
CA SER A 251 15.38 -4.82 -13.27
C SER A 251 15.37 -6.15 -14.04
N SER A 252 15.73 -6.10 -15.32
CA SER A 252 15.88 -7.30 -16.16
C SER A 252 17.14 -8.11 -15.83
N SER A 253 18.11 -7.50 -15.15
CA SER A 253 19.35 -8.11 -14.68
C SER A 253 19.68 -7.56 -13.31
N ILE A 254 20.00 -8.45 -12.37
CA ILE A 254 20.23 -8.15 -10.96
C ILE A 254 21.43 -8.97 -10.48
N ASP A 255 22.39 -8.34 -9.83
CA ASP A 255 23.49 -9.02 -9.11
C ASP A 255 23.22 -9.07 -7.59
N GLU A 256 23.98 -9.90 -6.86
CA GLU A 256 23.78 -10.08 -5.41
C GLU A 256 23.96 -8.78 -4.61
N ALA A 257 24.93 -7.93 -4.97
CA ALA A 257 25.17 -6.68 -4.27
C ALA A 257 24.01 -5.68 -4.45
N GLN A 258 23.43 -5.65 -5.65
CA GLN A 258 22.19 -4.92 -5.92
C GLN A 258 21.03 -5.47 -5.11
N LEU A 259 20.91 -6.80 -5.02
CA LEU A 259 19.84 -7.45 -4.29
C LEU A 259 19.90 -7.17 -2.78
N ASP A 260 21.09 -7.26 -2.17
CA ASP A 260 21.34 -6.90 -0.78
C ASP A 260 21.02 -5.43 -0.51
N ARG A 261 21.37 -4.54 -1.45
CA ARG A 261 21.00 -3.12 -1.37
C ARG A 261 19.49 -2.92 -1.46
N ALA A 262 18.81 -3.65 -2.32
CA ALA A 262 17.35 -3.56 -2.46
C ALA A 262 16.63 -4.07 -1.22
N GLU A 263 17.14 -5.15 -0.63
CA GLU A 263 16.70 -5.70 0.66
C GLU A 263 16.77 -4.61 1.73
N ALA A 264 17.97 -4.08 2.01
CA ALA A 264 18.20 -3.03 3.01
C ALA A 264 17.29 -1.80 2.82
N LEU A 265 17.15 -1.31 1.58
CA LEU A 265 16.29 -0.16 1.28
C LEU A 265 14.80 -0.46 1.51
N LEU A 266 14.36 -1.67 1.20
CA LEU A 266 12.99 -2.10 1.46
C LEU A 266 12.76 -2.27 2.97
N GLU A 267 13.74 -2.76 3.71
CA GLU A 267 13.66 -2.87 5.17
C GLU A 267 13.48 -1.49 5.82
N GLU A 268 14.36 -0.55 5.47
CA GLU A 268 14.29 0.83 5.97
C GLU A 268 12.96 1.48 5.62
N TYR A 269 12.44 1.23 4.41
CA TYR A 269 11.13 1.72 3.99
C TYR A 269 9.99 1.29 4.92
N LEU A 270 10.02 0.03 5.36
CA LEU A 270 8.95 -0.57 6.16
C LEU A 270 8.89 -0.05 7.60
N LEU A 271 9.97 0.57 8.11
CA LEU A 271 10.05 1.01 9.50
C LEU A 271 9.28 2.31 9.80
N LEU A 272 9.06 3.17 8.81
CA LEU A 272 8.54 4.53 9.05
C LEU A 272 7.13 4.56 9.67
N TYR A 273 6.22 3.72 9.16
CA TYR A 273 4.79 3.80 9.54
C TYR A 273 4.41 2.94 10.76
N GLY A 274 5.37 2.18 11.32
CA GLY A 274 5.13 1.28 12.44
C GLY A 274 4.28 0.05 12.10
N ALA A 275 4.13 -0.86 13.07
CA ALA A 275 3.48 -2.16 12.88
C ALA A 275 1.97 -2.04 12.57
N ASP A 276 1.27 -1.07 13.15
CA ASP A 276 -0.19 -0.91 13.00
C ASP A 276 -0.62 -0.54 11.57
N ALA A 277 0.26 0.15 10.83
CA ALA A 277 0.02 0.52 9.43
C ALA A 277 0.35 -0.62 8.46
N MET A 278 1.01 -1.69 8.94
CA MET A 278 1.43 -2.80 8.10
C MET A 278 0.24 -3.66 7.67
N LYS A 279 0.39 -4.23 6.50
CA LYS A 279 -0.59 -5.11 5.85
C LYS A 279 0.11 -6.40 5.46
N PRO A 280 -0.61 -7.51 5.23
CA PRO A 280 0.00 -8.77 4.80
C PRO A 280 0.99 -8.62 3.64
N ASN A 281 0.73 -7.71 2.69
CA ASN A 281 1.65 -7.47 1.58
C ASN A 281 3.05 -7.01 2.02
N HIS A 282 3.18 -6.24 3.10
CA HIS A 282 4.46 -5.78 3.64
C HIS A 282 5.28 -6.94 4.24
N HIS A 283 4.62 -7.88 4.92
CA HIS A 283 5.27 -9.11 5.39
C HIS A 283 5.76 -9.95 4.22
N TRP A 284 4.93 -10.08 3.18
CA TRP A 284 5.28 -10.86 1.99
C TRP A 284 6.39 -10.19 1.16
N SER A 285 6.47 -8.86 1.12
CA SER A 285 7.52 -8.18 0.36
C SER A 285 8.92 -8.45 0.89
N ARG A 286 9.07 -8.83 2.17
CA ARG A 286 10.35 -9.22 2.78
C ARG A 286 10.96 -10.50 2.17
N HIS A 287 10.16 -11.28 1.46
CA HIS A 287 10.60 -12.56 0.86
C HIS A 287 10.97 -12.42 -0.62
N ILE A 288 10.75 -11.26 -1.24
CA ILE A 288 10.94 -11.09 -2.69
C ILE A 288 12.40 -11.28 -3.11
N THR A 289 13.36 -10.89 -2.29
CA THR A 289 14.79 -11.04 -2.59
C THR A 289 15.17 -12.51 -2.63
N ASN A 290 14.70 -13.31 -1.68
CA ASN A 290 14.87 -14.76 -1.69
C ASN A 290 14.20 -15.41 -2.91
N GLN A 291 13.01 -14.95 -3.32
CA GLN A 291 12.36 -15.43 -4.54
C GLN A 291 13.18 -15.12 -5.80
N ILE A 292 13.85 -13.96 -5.84
CA ILE A 292 14.73 -13.60 -6.96
C ILE A 292 15.98 -14.49 -6.98
N ARG A 293 16.54 -14.84 -5.82
CA ARG A 293 17.65 -15.81 -5.72
C ARG A 293 17.22 -17.20 -6.20
N ASP A 294 16.01 -17.63 -5.87
CA ASP A 294 15.49 -18.96 -6.21
C ASP A 294 15.02 -19.09 -7.67
N PHE A 295 14.36 -18.07 -8.23
CA PHE A 295 13.68 -18.13 -9.54
C PHE A 295 14.30 -17.23 -10.62
N GLY A 296 15.34 -16.47 -10.27
CA GLY A 296 15.92 -15.44 -11.12
C GLY A 296 15.14 -14.11 -11.09
N PRO A 297 15.45 -13.17 -12.00
CA PRO A 297 14.78 -11.87 -12.06
C PRO A 297 13.26 -12.00 -12.16
N VAL A 298 12.53 -10.99 -11.67
CA VAL A 298 11.05 -11.01 -11.58
C VAL A 298 10.33 -11.35 -12.89
N TYR A 299 10.95 -11.08 -14.04
CA TYR A 299 10.43 -11.39 -15.36
C TYR A 299 10.20 -12.90 -15.58
N SER A 300 10.90 -13.75 -14.82
CA SER A 300 10.75 -15.22 -14.86
C SER A 300 9.43 -15.71 -14.25
N PHE A 301 8.83 -14.96 -13.31
CA PHE A 301 7.68 -15.44 -12.53
C PHE A 301 6.55 -14.41 -12.34
N TRP A 302 6.71 -13.18 -12.82
CA TRP A 302 5.66 -12.15 -12.72
C TRP A 302 4.41 -12.51 -13.56
N THR A 303 3.25 -12.06 -13.10
CA THR A 303 1.96 -12.49 -13.65
C THR A 303 1.38 -11.54 -14.71
N PHE A 304 2.09 -10.46 -15.09
CA PHE A 304 1.64 -9.52 -16.14
C PHE A 304 1.28 -10.23 -17.46
N VAL A 305 2.10 -11.20 -17.88
CA VAL A 305 1.87 -11.96 -19.12
C VAL A 305 0.62 -12.82 -18.97
N SER A 306 0.54 -13.60 -17.90
CA SER A 306 -0.59 -14.48 -17.61
C SER A 306 -1.91 -13.71 -17.47
N GLU A 307 -1.90 -12.54 -16.84
CA GLU A 307 -3.10 -11.69 -16.73
C GLU A 307 -3.53 -11.12 -18.09
N ARG A 308 -2.57 -10.72 -18.93
CA ARG A 308 -2.85 -10.30 -20.31
C ARG A 308 -3.45 -11.46 -21.13
N LEU A 309 -2.89 -12.66 -21.01
CA LEU A 309 -3.43 -13.87 -21.65
C LEU A 309 -4.83 -14.20 -21.14
N ASN A 310 -5.08 -14.08 -19.84
CA ASN A 310 -6.42 -14.25 -19.26
C ASN A 310 -7.42 -13.25 -19.83
N LYS A 311 -7.01 -11.99 -20.04
CA LYS A 311 -7.87 -10.97 -20.67
C LYS A 311 -8.16 -11.32 -22.14
N LEU A 312 -7.17 -11.82 -22.88
CA LEU A 312 -7.39 -12.31 -24.25
C LEU A 312 -8.39 -13.46 -24.25
N LEU A 313 -8.20 -14.46 -23.39
CA LEU A 313 -9.12 -15.60 -23.20
C LEU A 313 -10.55 -15.15 -22.89
N LYS A 314 -10.72 -14.19 -21.97
CA LYS A 314 -12.03 -13.63 -21.61
C LYS A 314 -12.71 -12.87 -22.75
N ASN A 315 -11.94 -12.27 -23.65
CA ASN A 315 -12.46 -11.49 -24.77
C ASN A 315 -12.73 -12.32 -26.02
N PHE A 316 -12.36 -13.61 -26.05
CA PHE A 316 -12.77 -14.47 -27.14
C PHE A 316 -14.30 -14.59 -27.17
N ASN A 317 -14.88 -14.28 -28.32
CA ASN A 317 -16.29 -14.48 -28.53
C ASN A 317 -16.59 -15.98 -28.50
N SER A 318 -17.15 -16.44 -27.39
CA SER A 318 -17.55 -17.83 -27.19
C SER A 318 -18.84 -18.18 -27.91
N ASN A 319 -19.55 -17.22 -28.51
CA ASN A 319 -20.91 -17.38 -29.03
C ASN A 319 -21.86 -18.08 -28.02
N SER A 320 -21.62 -17.92 -26.71
CA SER A 320 -22.32 -18.62 -25.63
C SER A 320 -22.17 -20.14 -25.60
N TRP A 321 -21.18 -20.71 -26.31
CA TRP A 321 -20.87 -22.13 -26.25
C TRP A 321 -20.29 -22.48 -24.87
N LYS A 322 -20.95 -23.38 -24.15
CA LYS A 322 -20.61 -23.83 -22.79
C LYS A 322 -20.38 -25.35 -22.77
N GLY A 323 -19.82 -25.86 -21.67
CA GLY A 323 -19.73 -27.30 -21.42
C GLY A 323 -18.52 -28.00 -22.07
N GLY A 324 -17.35 -27.37 -22.09
CA GLY A 324 -16.09 -28.02 -22.49
C GLY A 324 -15.78 -27.97 -23.99
N GLN A 325 -16.68 -27.44 -24.82
CA GLN A 325 -16.53 -27.49 -26.29
C GLN A 325 -15.46 -26.51 -26.82
N MET A 326 -15.24 -25.40 -26.11
CA MET A 326 -14.18 -24.44 -26.43
C MET A 326 -12.81 -25.05 -26.15
N GLU A 327 -12.69 -25.72 -25.01
CA GLU A 327 -11.49 -26.41 -24.54
C GLU A 327 -11.08 -27.52 -25.52
N ILE A 328 -12.05 -28.31 -26.00
CA ILE A 328 -11.81 -29.33 -27.04
C ILE A 328 -11.31 -28.68 -28.35
N SER A 329 -11.91 -27.56 -28.76
CA SER A 329 -11.54 -26.87 -30.00
C SER A 329 -10.14 -26.28 -29.91
N MET A 330 -9.80 -25.64 -28.77
CA MET A 330 -8.45 -25.14 -28.48
C MET A 330 -7.43 -26.28 -28.47
N MET A 331 -7.72 -27.39 -27.78
CA MET A 331 -6.82 -28.55 -27.71
C MET A 331 -6.58 -29.17 -29.08
N ARG A 332 -7.63 -29.33 -29.90
CA ARG A 332 -7.50 -29.82 -31.29
C ARG A 332 -6.69 -28.87 -32.15
N SER A 333 -6.88 -27.56 -31.99
CA SER A 333 -6.11 -26.58 -32.76
C SER A 333 -4.63 -26.59 -32.38
N PHE A 334 -4.33 -26.63 -31.08
CA PHE A 334 -2.96 -26.75 -30.57
C PHE A 334 -2.28 -28.03 -31.08
N GLY A 335 -2.97 -29.17 -31.03
CA GLY A 335 -2.42 -30.43 -31.57
C GLY A 335 -2.13 -30.37 -33.06
N ARG A 336 -2.98 -29.73 -33.87
CA ARG A 336 -2.71 -29.53 -35.30
C ARG A 336 -1.50 -28.63 -35.54
N ASP A 337 -1.38 -27.56 -34.77
CA ASP A 337 -0.28 -26.58 -34.91
C ASP A 337 1.07 -27.21 -34.55
N ALA A 338 1.12 -27.96 -33.44
CA ALA A 338 2.31 -28.71 -33.04
C ALA A 338 2.75 -29.72 -34.12
N LEU A 339 1.83 -30.48 -34.69
CA LEU A 339 2.12 -31.42 -35.78
C LEU A 339 2.63 -30.70 -37.04
N LEU A 340 2.09 -29.53 -37.38
CA LEU A 340 2.56 -28.74 -38.52
C LEU A 340 3.99 -28.22 -38.30
N HIS A 341 4.32 -27.82 -37.07
CA HIS A 341 5.67 -27.38 -36.70
C HIS A 341 6.71 -28.51 -36.68
N GLU A 342 6.30 -29.77 -36.45
CA GLU A 342 7.18 -30.94 -36.58
C GLU A 342 7.48 -31.33 -38.04
N MET A 343 6.67 -30.87 -38.99
CA MET A 343 6.83 -31.19 -40.42
C MET A 343 7.77 -30.23 -41.18
N VAL A 344 8.23 -29.15 -40.54
CA VAL A 344 9.18 -28.14 -41.07
C VAL A 344 10.49 -28.28 -40.33
#